data_AF-A0A3D4XYZ0-F1
#
_entry.id   AF-A0A3D4XYZ0-F1
#
_cell.length_a   1.000
_cell.length_b   1.000
_cell.length_c   1.000
_cell.angle_alpha   90.00
_cell.angle_beta   90.00
_cell.angle_gamma   90.00
#
_symmetry.space_group_name_H-M   'P 1'
#
loop_
_entity.id
_entity.type
_entity.pdbx_description
1 polymer ?
#
loop_
_entity_poly.entity_id
_entity_poly.type
_entity_poly.pdbx_seq_one_letter_code
_entity_poly.pdbx_strand_id
1 'polypeptide(L)'
;MEKYKEKLLNSLKLHIDFIRGRVQESFKKVEILASKSTREIARMRPEDQLVQMQLKANAENRIIELNNLESSPYFFKCYIADEDGVDKEYYFAKHQFSEESIYSWVAPVASIRFENLGPVSYRLPDGTKKNIIIRRKEQYMIVDGKVIFFALEVKDKPRELIYQEHFTRLKSEFALPEIIAQMEKAQDQVIRAHHQGPLVISGPAGSGKTTLALHRVAYLTQAPDTAGLYKARSIIVFVQDNGTKEYFATLLPGLGIKDVNITTFCEWAMFTLNLFGYSYIERYGESEEERDIYEYQKLRALREKPIVKWNSNIDKVLYGTYEDYFSKENIKLFDKQKKEKRLDRFDLSILLKSHFEKFKKFETRREYQTFVKDNLVKKIEKNKVEYSLMIIDEFQNYLPEQLQIFRGCLNKDTTSSVYVGDIAQQVKLGTIRSLEDIGETINSDRNIVLNKVYRNTKNILLFIESLGYKTIIPEGAKIGPVVVEKEFQTIEGEIEHIKNNINGYEKGTIGIILKNDAHLSQFKNEFNDIKNIHVLTMLESQGVEFDIVFIVGIDEFSFKIAHHIDILPEHIEERRRMQKDLLYVALTRAITELHILGKEKLLNVINTI
;
A
#
# COMPACT_ATOMS: atom_id res chain seq x y z
N MET A 1 17.81 25.50 31.28
CA MET A 1 17.45 24.83 30.02
C MET A 1 15.99 25.07 29.63
N GLU A 2 15.03 24.99 30.54
CA GLU A 2 13.60 25.27 30.27
C GLU A 2 13.33 26.63 29.61
N LYS A 3 13.87 27.72 30.16
CA LYS A 3 13.70 29.08 29.61
C LYS A 3 14.24 29.24 28.17
N TYR A 4 15.22 28.43 27.78
CA TYR A 4 15.75 28.40 26.41
C TYR A 4 14.81 27.64 25.46
N LYS A 5 14.29 26.48 25.88
CA LYS A 5 13.30 25.70 25.12
C LYS A 5 12.01 26.49 24.89
N GLU A 6 11.53 27.17 25.93
CA GLU A 6 10.33 28.02 25.87
C GLU A 6 10.51 29.18 24.89
N LYS A 7 11.68 29.84 24.90
CA LYS A 7 12.00 30.91 23.94
C LYS A 7 12.01 30.40 22.50
N LEU A 8 12.59 29.22 22.25
CA LEU A 8 12.59 28.60 20.92
C LEU A 8 11.16 28.26 20.46
N LEU A 9 10.33 27.69 21.33
CA LEU A 9 8.94 27.35 21.01
C LEU A 9 8.09 28.59 20.71
N ASN A 10 8.26 29.68 21.48
CA ASN A 10 7.53 30.92 21.25
C ASN A 10 7.94 31.58 19.93
N SER A 11 9.24 31.57 19.61
CA SER A 11 9.74 32.04 18.32
C SER A 11 9.18 31.23 17.15
N LEU A 12 9.07 29.91 17.31
CA LEU A 12 8.49 29.01 16.30
C LEU A 12 7.00 29.32 16.07
N LYS A 13 6.21 29.48 17.15
CA LYS A 13 4.77 29.81 17.05
C LYS A 13 4.53 31.12 16.29
N LEU A 14 5.28 32.18 16.63
CA LEU A 14 5.19 33.46 15.93
C LEU A 14 5.52 33.34 14.44
N HIS A 15 6.55 32.55 14.10
CA HIS A 15 6.91 32.32 12.71
C HIS A 15 5.83 31.53 11.95
N ILE A 16 5.23 30.51 12.58
CA ILE A 16 4.12 29.76 11.99
C ILE A 16 2.94 30.68 11.69
N ASP A 17 2.53 31.52 12.65
CA ASP A 17 1.41 32.46 12.47
C ASP A 17 1.70 33.47 11.35
N PHE A 18 2.93 33.96 11.26
CA PHE A 18 3.38 34.83 10.17
C PHE A 18 3.22 34.15 8.80
N ILE A 19 3.78 32.95 8.63
CA ILE A 19 3.68 32.20 7.36
C ILE A 19 2.22 31.89 7.01
N ARG A 20 1.38 31.51 7.99
CA ARG A 20 -0.05 31.27 7.77
C ARG A 20 -0.76 32.50 7.24
N GLY A 21 -0.47 33.69 7.78
CA GLY A 21 -0.99 34.95 7.26
C GLY A 21 -0.63 35.18 5.80
N ARG A 22 0.64 34.94 5.44
CA ARG A 22 1.12 35.07 4.05
C ARG A 22 0.46 34.05 3.10
N VAL A 23 0.27 32.81 3.56
CA VAL A 23 -0.45 31.76 2.82
C VAL A 23 -1.90 32.16 2.57
N GLN A 24 -2.60 32.70 3.58
CA GLN A 24 -3.98 33.19 3.44
C GLN A 24 -4.09 34.38 2.47
N GLU A 25 -3.12 35.30 2.47
CA GLU A 25 -3.07 36.38 1.48
C GLU A 25 -2.93 35.83 0.05
N SER A 26 -2.05 34.85 -0.15
CA SER A 26 -1.86 34.18 -1.44
C SER A 26 -3.12 33.41 -1.85
N PHE A 27 -3.77 32.73 -0.89
CA PHE A 27 -5.02 31.99 -1.10
C PHE A 27 -6.11 32.89 -1.68
N LYS A 28 -6.37 34.05 -1.05
CA LYS A 28 -7.38 35.01 -1.52
C LYS A 28 -7.11 35.48 -2.94
N LYS A 29 -5.83 35.71 -3.31
CA LYS A 29 -5.46 36.10 -4.68
C LYS A 29 -5.76 35.00 -5.70
N VAL A 30 -5.47 33.74 -5.37
CA VAL A 30 -5.70 32.59 -6.25
C VAL A 30 -7.19 32.24 -6.35
N GLU A 31 -7.94 32.38 -5.26
CA GLU A 31 -9.39 32.17 -5.23
C GLU A 31 -10.14 33.09 -6.20
N ILE A 32 -9.75 34.36 -6.25
CA ILE A 32 -10.29 35.32 -7.22
C ILE A 32 -10.05 34.83 -8.66
N LEU A 33 -8.87 34.29 -8.95
CA LEU A 33 -8.54 33.73 -10.28
C LEU A 33 -9.37 32.48 -10.62
N ALA A 34 -9.62 31.61 -9.63
CA ALA A 34 -10.39 30.38 -9.79
C ALA A 34 -11.91 30.62 -9.96
N SER A 35 -12.43 31.71 -9.38
CA SER A 35 -13.86 32.04 -9.37
C SER A 35 -14.45 32.43 -10.74
N LYS A 36 -13.63 32.56 -11.79
CA LYS A 36 -14.12 32.76 -13.17
C LYS A 36 -15.12 31.68 -13.57
N SER A 37 -16.28 32.10 -14.09
CA SER A 37 -17.38 31.18 -14.34
C SER A 37 -17.12 30.33 -15.59
N THR A 38 -17.53 29.07 -15.54
CA THR A 38 -17.45 28.15 -16.70
C THR A 38 -18.27 28.69 -17.89
N ARG A 39 -19.31 29.50 -17.63
CA ARG A 39 -20.11 30.17 -18.65
C ARG A 39 -19.36 31.30 -19.36
N GLU A 40 -18.55 32.08 -18.65
CA GLU A 40 -17.68 33.09 -19.27
C GLU A 40 -16.59 32.45 -20.12
N ILE A 41 -16.00 31.35 -19.64
CA ILE A 41 -15.03 30.58 -20.40
C ILE A 41 -15.67 30.05 -21.70
N ALA A 42 -16.86 29.44 -21.61
CA ALA A 42 -17.58 28.90 -22.78
C ALA A 42 -17.94 29.94 -23.87
N ARG A 43 -17.90 31.24 -23.57
CA ARG A 43 -18.14 32.33 -24.54
C ARG A 43 -16.87 32.76 -25.29
N MET A 44 -15.70 32.27 -24.89
CA MET A 44 -14.42 32.59 -25.53
C MET A 44 -14.19 31.74 -26.77
N ARG A 45 -13.18 32.09 -27.57
CA ARG A 45 -12.77 31.25 -28.71
C ARG A 45 -12.25 29.89 -28.20
N PRO A 46 -12.39 28.79 -28.96
CA PRO A 46 -12.00 27.46 -28.51
C PRO A 46 -10.54 27.33 -28.01
N GLU A 47 -9.60 28.05 -28.64
CA GLU A 47 -8.19 28.10 -28.21
C GLU A 47 -8.03 28.76 -26.84
N ASP A 48 -8.73 29.87 -26.62
CA ASP A 48 -8.74 30.61 -25.35
C ASP A 48 -9.48 29.81 -24.25
N GLN A 49 -10.51 29.05 -24.61
CA GLN A 49 -11.24 28.17 -23.69
C GLN A 49 -10.32 27.13 -23.05
N LEU A 50 -9.51 26.44 -23.86
CA LEU A 50 -8.63 25.40 -23.37
C LEU A 50 -7.57 25.95 -22.41
N VAL A 51 -6.98 27.11 -22.74
CA VAL A 51 -6.02 27.81 -21.87
C VAL A 51 -6.70 28.26 -20.57
N GLN A 52 -7.88 28.88 -20.62
CA GLN A 52 -8.59 29.32 -19.41
C GLN A 52 -9.05 28.16 -18.53
N MET A 53 -9.48 27.04 -19.12
CA MET A 53 -9.79 25.81 -18.38
C MET A 53 -8.55 25.28 -17.66
N GLN A 54 -7.39 25.28 -18.31
CA GLN A 54 -6.14 24.84 -17.69
C GLN A 54 -5.67 25.79 -16.59
N LEU A 55 -5.78 27.12 -16.79
CA LEU A 55 -5.47 28.11 -15.77
C LEU A 55 -6.39 27.97 -14.54
N LYS A 56 -7.68 27.76 -14.77
CA LYS A 56 -8.65 27.52 -13.70
C LYS A 56 -8.32 26.26 -12.92
N ALA A 57 -8.07 25.14 -13.61
CA ALA A 57 -7.67 23.88 -12.96
C ALA A 57 -6.38 24.03 -12.14
N ASN A 58 -5.39 24.76 -12.66
CA ASN A 58 -4.15 25.06 -11.94
C ASN A 58 -4.40 25.93 -10.70
N ALA A 59 -5.27 26.93 -10.79
CA ALA A 59 -5.66 27.76 -9.65
C ALA A 59 -6.39 26.96 -8.57
N GLU A 60 -7.33 26.09 -8.96
CA GLU A 60 -8.04 25.17 -8.05
C GLU A 60 -7.07 24.20 -7.35
N ASN A 61 -6.08 23.66 -8.07
CA ASN A 61 -5.02 22.84 -7.46
C ASN A 61 -4.19 23.65 -6.47
N ARG A 62 -3.80 24.88 -6.83
CA ARG A 62 -3.02 25.76 -5.96
C ARG A 62 -3.76 26.15 -4.68
N ILE A 63 -5.08 26.31 -4.74
CA ILE A 63 -5.95 26.52 -3.55
C ILE A 63 -5.82 25.35 -2.57
N ILE A 64 -5.85 24.11 -3.06
CA ILE A 64 -5.69 22.91 -2.24
C ILE A 64 -4.29 22.86 -1.61
N GLU A 65 -3.25 23.20 -2.38
CA GLU A 65 -1.88 23.28 -1.86
C GLU A 65 -1.74 24.33 -0.76
N LEU A 66 -2.31 25.51 -0.95
CA LEU A 66 -2.28 26.60 0.03
C LEU A 66 -3.05 26.24 1.31
N ASN A 67 -4.21 25.59 1.21
CA ASN A 67 -4.94 25.08 2.38
C ASN A 67 -4.09 24.08 3.19
N ASN A 68 -3.39 23.17 2.51
CA ASN A 68 -2.48 22.23 3.19
C ASN A 68 -1.33 22.95 3.89
N LEU A 69 -0.74 23.97 3.24
CA LEU A 69 0.31 24.81 3.83
C LEU A 69 -0.21 25.66 4.99
N GLU A 70 -1.46 26.08 4.97
CA GLU A 70 -2.04 26.84 6.08
C GLU A 70 -2.15 25.99 7.36
N SER A 71 -2.56 24.72 7.22
CA SER A 71 -2.62 23.80 8.36
C SER A 71 -1.22 23.39 8.84
N SER A 72 -0.31 23.09 7.92
CA SER A 72 1.06 22.64 8.22
C SER A 72 2.08 23.32 7.30
N PRO A 73 2.59 24.52 7.67
CA PRO A 73 3.41 25.34 6.76
C PRO A 73 4.74 24.74 6.36
N TYR A 74 5.41 24.03 7.29
CA TYR A 74 6.66 23.30 7.07
C TYR A 74 6.84 22.31 8.22
N PHE A 75 7.57 21.22 7.95
CA PHE A 75 7.85 20.19 8.96
C PHE A 75 9.34 20.06 9.26
N PHE A 76 10.20 20.75 8.51
CA PHE A 76 11.65 20.72 8.70
C PHE A 76 12.30 22.06 8.38
N LYS A 77 13.34 22.43 9.12
CA LYS A 77 14.19 23.59 8.87
C LYS A 77 15.66 23.20 8.96
N CYS A 78 16.45 23.62 7.95
CA CYS A 78 17.91 23.51 7.96
C CYS A 78 18.55 24.88 8.00
N TYR A 79 19.64 24.98 8.75
CA TYR A 79 20.60 26.09 8.65
C TYR A 79 21.80 25.58 7.88
N ILE A 80 21.97 26.11 6.67
CA ILE A 80 23.02 25.69 5.74
C ILE A 80 24.01 26.83 5.53
N ALA A 81 25.30 26.51 5.44
CA ALA A 81 26.30 27.41 4.92
C ALA A 81 26.63 27.02 3.48
N ASP A 82 26.56 28.01 2.59
CA ASP A 82 27.03 27.98 1.21
C ASP A 82 28.56 27.79 1.12
N GLU A 83 29.12 27.51 -0.05
CA GLU A 83 30.57 27.56 -0.33
C GLU A 83 31.14 28.96 0.01
N ASP A 84 30.32 30.01 -0.15
CA ASP A 84 30.65 31.39 0.25
C ASP A 84 30.56 31.65 1.77
N GLY A 85 30.18 30.66 2.57
CA GLY A 85 30.06 30.77 4.03
C GLY A 85 28.83 31.55 4.52
N VAL A 86 27.91 31.93 3.62
CA VAL A 86 26.66 32.62 3.98
C VAL A 86 25.67 31.63 4.58
N ASP A 87 25.29 31.87 5.84
CA ASP A 87 24.25 31.10 6.50
C ASP A 87 22.86 31.43 5.90
N LYS A 88 22.16 30.39 5.43
CA LYS A 88 20.81 30.47 4.86
C LYS A 88 19.88 29.52 5.59
N GLU A 89 18.62 29.92 5.72
CA GLU A 89 17.56 29.11 6.30
C GLU A 89 16.73 28.47 5.20
N TYR A 90 16.62 27.15 5.22
CA TYR A 90 15.84 26.39 4.26
C TYR A 90 14.68 25.72 4.99
N TYR A 91 13.46 26.03 4.59
CA TYR A 91 12.25 25.43 5.12
C TYR A 91 11.75 24.37 4.16
N PHE A 92 11.29 23.23 4.69
CA PHE A 92 10.76 22.13 3.88
C PHE A 92 9.33 21.80 4.27
N ALA A 93 8.47 21.73 3.27
CA ALA A 93 7.05 21.49 3.43
C ALA A 93 6.51 20.52 2.38
N LYS A 94 5.23 20.19 2.48
CA LYS A 94 4.54 19.34 1.51
C LYS A 94 4.48 19.98 0.12
N HIS A 95 4.29 21.29 0.08
CA HIS A 95 4.17 22.08 -1.14
C HIS A 95 5.15 23.24 -1.11
N GLN A 96 5.52 23.75 -2.28
CA GLN A 96 6.43 24.90 -2.36
C GLN A 96 5.69 26.20 -2.06
N PHE A 97 6.35 27.09 -1.30
CA PHE A 97 5.93 28.47 -1.09
C PHE A 97 7.14 29.40 -1.25
N SER A 98 7.37 29.84 -2.49
CA SER A 98 8.55 30.59 -2.90
C SER A 98 8.68 31.96 -2.23
N GLU A 99 7.57 32.57 -1.81
CA GLU A 99 7.55 33.89 -1.15
C GLU A 99 8.35 33.89 0.16
N GLU A 100 8.47 32.74 0.83
CA GLU A 100 9.10 32.62 2.15
C GLU A 100 10.20 31.53 2.17
N SER A 101 10.83 31.26 1.02
CA SER A 101 11.89 30.25 0.89
C SER A 101 11.51 28.84 1.40
N ILE A 102 10.24 28.46 1.26
CA ILE A 102 9.75 27.13 1.61
C ILE A 102 9.81 26.24 0.38
N TYR A 103 10.66 25.21 0.46
CA TYR A 103 10.87 24.22 -0.58
C TYR A 103 9.95 23.02 -0.37
N SER A 104 9.44 22.45 -1.47
CA SER A 104 8.75 21.18 -1.39
C SER A 104 9.71 20.06 -0.98
N TRP A 105 9.21 19.08 -0.23
CA TRP A 105 9.93 17.89 0.18
C TRP A 105 10.45 17.04 -0.99
N VAL A 106 9.86 17.19 -2.19
CA VAL A 106 10.32 16.56 -3.43
C VAL A 106 11.48 17.31 -4.10
N ALA A 107 11.84 18.51 -3.63
CA ALA A 107 12.95 19.27 -4.19
C ALA A 107 14.28 18.50 -4.04
N PRO A 108 15.24 18.67 -4.97
CA PRO A 108 16.53 17.99 -4.88
C PRO A 108 17.29 18.32 -3.58
N VAL A 109 17.25 19.58 -3.16
CA VAL A 109 17.84 20.05 -1.90
C VAL A 109 17.19 19.45 -0.66
N ALA A 110 15.97 18.91 -0.74
CA ALA A 110 15.28 18.30 0.40
C ALA A 110 15.86 16.94 0.83
N SER A 111 16.80 16.37 0.07
CA SER A 111 17.56 15.16 0.43
C SER A 111 18.45 15.38 1.67
N ILE A 112 18.92 16.61 1.88
CA ILE A 112 19.86 16.96 2.95
C ILE A 112 19.25 16.76 4.35
N ARG A 113 17.92 16.64 4.47
CA ARG A 113 17.21 16.44 5.74
C ARG A 113 17.63 15.14 6.44
N PHE A 114 18.01 14.13 5.66
CA PHE A 114 18.40 12.80 6.13
C PHE A 114 19.91 12.63 6.31
N GLU A 115 20.68 13.67 5.95
CA GLU A 115 22.12 13.68 6.11
C GLU A 115 22.51 14.16 7.52
N ASN A 116 23.70 13.75 7.94
CA ASN A 116 24.27 14.18 9.20
C ASN A 116 24.70 15.65 9.12
N LEU A 117 24.82 16.29 10.28
CA LEU A 117 25.42 17.62 10.36
C LEU A 117 26.86 17.60 9.83
N GLY A 118 27.25 18.65 9.12
CA GLY A 118 28.56 18.74 8.46
C GLY A 118 28.46 18.90 6.94
N PRO A 119 29.56 18.63 6.22
CA PRO A 119 29.63 18.77 4.77
C PRO A 119 28.75 17.73 4.07
N VAL A 120 27.88 18.21 3.17
CA VAL A 120 26.93 17.39 2.41
C VAL A 120 26.90 17.88 0.97
N SER A 121 26.70 16.96 0.02
CA SER A 121 26.47 17.33 -1.37
C SER A 121 25.13 16.77 -1.84
N TYR A 122 24.37 17.55 -2.60
CA TYR A 122 23.15 17.08 -3.28
C TYR A 122 23.22 17.36 -4.78
N ARG A 123 22.45 16.60 -5.57
CA ARG A 123 22.45 16.70 -7.03
C ARG A 123 21.29 17.58 -7.50
N LEU A 124 21.54 18.46 -8.48
CA LEU A 124 20.52 19.27 -9.15
C LEU A 124 19.94 18.53 -10.37
N PRO A 125 18.78 18.97 -10.91
CA PRO A 125 18.12 18.30 -12.04
C PRO A 125 18.97 18.25 -13.32
N ASP A 126 19.91 19.18 -13.49
CA ASP A 126 20.89 19.20 -14.58
C ASP A 126 22.06 18.21 -14.39
N GLY A 127 22.06 17.47 -13.28
CA GLY A 127 23.07 16.49 -12.93
C GLY A 127 24.27 17.07 -12.18
N THR A 128 24.37 18.39 -11.99
CA THR A 128 25.46 19.02 -11.23
C THR A 128 25.36 18.70 -9.74
N LYS A 129 26.51 18.66 -9.05
CA LYS A 129 26.57 18.48 -7.59
C LYS A 129 26.79 19.83 -6.92
N LYS A 130 26.02 20.12 -5.88
CA LYS A 130 26.19 21.30 -5.05
C LYS A 130 26.62 20.88 -3.65
N ASN A 131 27.70 21.46 -3.14
CA ASN A 131 28.19 21.21 -1.78
C ASN A 131 27.64 22.28 -0.83
N ILE A 132 27.29 21.87 0.37
CA ILE A 132 26.81 22.73 1.46
C ILE A 132 27.32 22.18 2.79
N ILE A 133 27.25 22.99 3.85
CA ILE A 133 27.50 22.54 5.22
C ILE A 133 26.23 22.71 6.05
N ILE A 134 25.71 21.61 6.60
CA ILE A 134 24.55 21.65 7.50
C ILE A 134 25.04 21.93 8.92
N ARG A 135 24.61 23.06 9.50
CA ARG A 135 25.02 23.48 10.86
C ARG A 135 24.02 23.05 11.94
N ARG A 136 22.73 23.07 11.60
CA ARG A 136 21.63 22.82 12.52
C ARG A 136 20.41 22.31 11.75
N LYS A 137 19.68 21.37 12.35
CA LYS A 137 18.42 20.84 11.84
C LYS A 137 17.34 20.97 12.90
N GLU A 138 16.14 21.33 12.47
CA GLU A 138 14.95 21.39 13.31
C GLU A 138 13.83 20.60 12.64
N GLN A 139 13.17 19.73 13.39
CA GLN A 139 12.04 18.94 12.92
C GLN A 139 10.80 19.26 13.74
N TYR A 140 9.67 19.42 13.06
CA TYR A 140 8.41 19.84 13.64
C TYR A 140 7.26 18.92 13.21
N MET A 141 6.27 18.78 14.08
CA MET A 141 4.93 18.31 13.69
C MET A 141 3.96 19.43 14.00
N ILE A 142 3.32 19.96 12.94
CA ILE A 142 2.38 21.09 13.03
C ILE A 142 1.04 20.62 12.48
N VAL A 143 -0.03 20.84 13.24
CA VAL A 143 -1.40 20.52 12.86
C VAL A 143 -2.27 21.74 13.13
N ASP A 144 -2.92 22.26 12.09
CA ASP A 144 -3.77 23.45 12.15
C ASP A 144 -3.08 24.67 12.82
N GLY A 145 -1.80 24.86 12.49
CA GLY A 145 -0.95 25.90 13.04
C GLY A 145 -0.46 25.66 14.47
N LYS A 146 -0.84 24.54 15.11
CA LYS A 146 -0.37 24.18 16.45
C LYS A 146 0.83 23.25 16.35
N VAL A 147 1.89 23.58 17.07
CA VAL A 147 3.07 22.72 17.22
C VAL A 147 2.73 21.58 18.17
N ILE A 148 2.76 20.35 17.68
CA ILE A 148 2.55 19.13 18.48
C ILE A 148 3.90 18.55 18.93
N PHE A 149 4.94 18.72 18.10
CA PHE A 149 6.28 18.19 18.35
C PHE A 149 7.33 19.14 17.78
N PHE A 150 8.46 19.27 18.50
CA PHE A 150 9.64 20.00 18.05
C PHE A 150 10.91 19.35 18.61
N ALA A 151 11.80 18.94 17.72
CA ALA A 151 13.14 18.46 18.04
C ALA A 151 14.22 19.29 17.33
N LEU A 152 15.37 19.40 18.00
CA LEU A 152 16.53 20.16 17.56
C LEU A 152 17.76 19.24 17.49
N GLU A 153 18.53 19.37 16.41
CA GLU A 153 19.81 18.70 16.23
C GLU A 153 20.89 19.75 15.92
N VAL A 154 21.96 19.74 16.71
CA VAL A 154 23.12 20.63 16.58
C VAL A 154 24.40 19.82 16.74
N LYS A 155 25.50 20.34 16.19
CA LYS A 155 26.78 19.62 16.15
C LYS A 155 27.22 19.22 17.58
N ASP A 156 27.76 18.01 17.70
CA ASP A 156 28.32 17.45 18.95
C ASP A 156 27.30 17.31 20.10
N LYS A 157 25.98 17.34 19.81
CA LYS A 157 24.92 17.00 20.75
C LYS A 157 23.94 15.99 20.15
N PRO A 158 23.46 15.01 20.93
CA PRO A 158 22.38 14.16 20.48
C PRO A 158 21.13 15.00 20.22
N ARG A 159 20.27 14.50 19.33
CA ARG A 159 19.00 15.13 18.99
C ARG A 159 18.17 15.37 20.26
N GLU A 160 17.83 16.62 20.52
CA GLU A 160 17.16 17.05 21.74
C GLU A 160 15.66 17.31 21.47
N LEU A 161 14.79 16.72 22.28
CA LEU A 161 13.37 17.05 22.29
C LEU A 161 13.16 18.41 22.98
N ILE A 162 12.62 19.39 22.25
CA ILE A 162 12.35 20.74 22.75
C ILE A 162 10.92 20.85 23.28
N TYR A 163 9.96 20.32 22.53
CA TYR A 163 8.55 20.36 22.91
C TYR A 163 7.80 19.14 22.38
N GLN A 164 6.87 18.65 23.19
CA GLN A 164 5.88 17.66 22.80
C GLN A 164 4.58 17.98 23.54
N GLU A 165 3.47 18.00 22.81
CA GLU A 165 2.15 18.11 23.41
C GLU A 165 1.80 16.80 24.11
N HIS A 166 1.63 16.84 25.43
CA HIS A 166 1.21 15.68 26.21
C HIS A 166 -0.30 15.48 26.04
N PHE A 167 -0.69 14.57 25.14
CA PHE A 167 -2.07 14.09 25.08
C PHE A 167 -2.46 13.50 26.44
N THR A 168 -3.50 14.05 27.07
CA THR A 168 -3.96 13.59 28.38
C THR A 168 -4.49 12.16 28.29
N ARG A 169 -3.74 11.24 28.93
CA ARG A 169 -4.01 9.81 29.21
C ARG A 169 -3.87 8.82 28.05
N LEU A 170 -2.81 7.99 28.20
CA LEU A 170 -2.53 6.70 27.57
C LEU A 170 -2.22 6.71 26.07
N LYS A 171 -0.98 7.06 25.71
CA LYS A 171 -0.23 6.34 24.67
C LYS A 171 1.26 6.32 25.00
N SER A 172 1.73 5.15 25.41
CA SER A 172 3.14 4.81 25.44
C SER A 172 3.62 4.53 24.02
N GLU A 173 4.01 5.53 23.23
CA GLU A 173 4.57 5.26 21.89
C GLU A 173 5.28 6.48 21.30
N PHE A 174 6.59 6.56 21.49
CA PHE A 174 7.47 7.10 20.47
C PHE A 174 8.63 6.12 20.37
N ALA A 175 8.86 5.58 19.17
CA ALA A 175 10.09 4.85 18.88
C ALA A 175 11.29 5.77 19.16
N LEU A 176 12.42 5.19 19.55
CA LEU A 176 13.65 5.96 19.80
C LEU A 176 13.94 6.87 18.59
N PRO A 177 14.30 8.15 18.79
CA PRO A 177 14.55 9.10 17.70
C PRO A 177 15.56 8.58 16.65
N GLU A 178 16.50 7.74 17.06
CA GLU A 178 17.50 7.10 16.19
C GLU A 178 16.87 6.02 15.29
N ILE A 179 15.92 5.24 15.79
CA ILE A 179 15.15 4.25 15.01
C ILE A 179 14.26 4.98 14.00
N ILE A 180 13.63 6.08 14.41
CA ILE A 180 12.84 6.94 13.51
C ILE A 180 13.73 7.56 12.43
N ALA A 181 14.91 8.07 12.79
CA ALA A 181 15.85 8.66 11.83
C ALA A 181 16.40 7.63 10.82
N GLN A 182 16.73 6.42 11.27
CA GLN A 182 17.14 5.34 10.37
C GLN A 182 16.00 4.88 9.46
N MET A 183 14.78 4.80 9.99
CA MET A 183 13.57 4.49 9.22
C MET A 183 13.28 5.57 8.18
N GLU A 184 13.34 6.85 8.57
CA GLU A 184 13.19 8.01 7.68
C GLU A 184 14.26 8.02 6.57
N LYS A 185 15.51 7.66 6.88
CA LYS A 185 16.60 7.56 5.90
C LYS A 185 16.39 6.39 4.91
N ALA A 186 16.00 5.22 5.39
CA ALA A 186 15.68 4.08 4.53
C ALA A 186 14.48 4.40 3.63
N GLN A 187 13.49 5.12 4.15
CA GLN A 187 12.34 5.62 3.38
C GLN A 187 12.77 6.62 2.29
N ASP A 188 13.65 7.58 2.58
CA ASP A 188 14.13 8.53 1.55
C ASP A 188 14.92 7.84 0.44
N GLN A 189 15.76 6.85 0.78
CA GLN A 189 16.45 6.03 -0.22
C GLN A 189 15.47 5.37 -1.19
N VAL A 190 14.35 4.82 -0.70
CA VAL A 190 13.29 4.25 -1.55
C VAL A 190 12.65 5.33 -2.42
N ILE A 191 12.34 6.49 -1.87
CA ILE A 191 11.62 7.56 -2.59
C ILE A 191 12.51 8.13 -3.70
N ARG A 192 13.78 8.40 -3.42
CA ARG A 192 14.75 9.01 -4.35
C ARG A 192 15.55 8.01 -5.18
N ALA A 193 15.36 6.70 -4.99
CA ALA A 193 15.99 5.68 -5.82
C ALA A 193 15.73 5.97 -7.29
N HIS A 194 16.74 5.69 -8.14
CA HIS A 194 16.69 5.98 -9.57
C HIS A 194 15.38 5.52 -10.21
N HIS A 195 14.76 6.38 -11.01
CA HIS A 195 13.37 6.20 -11.44
C HIS A 195 13.16 5.01 -12.40
N GLN A 196 14.17 4.65 -13.20
CA GLN A 196 14.10 3.54 -14.16
C GLN A 196 14.31 2.17 -13.49
N GLY A 197 13.67 1.14 -14.03
CA GLY A 197 13.87 -0.27 -13.65
C GLY A 197 13.07 -0.73 -12.42
N PRO A 198 13.15 -2.03 -12.09
CA PRO A 198 12.40 -2.65 -11.00
C PRO A 198 12.92 -2.23 -9.62
N LEU A 199 12.03 -1.99 -8.68
CA LEU A 199 12.35 -1.71 -7.28
C LEU A 199 11.50 -2.62 -6.39
N VAL A 200 12.10 -3.24 -5.38
CA VAL A 200 11.38 -4.05 -4.40
C VAL A 200 11.44 -3.35 -3.04
N ILE A 201 10.26 -3.19 -2.44
CA ILE A 201 10.09 -2.70 -1.07
C ILE A 201 9.49 -3.85 -0.29
N SER A 202 10.34 -4.58 0.43
CA SER A 202 9.93 -5.69 1.26
C SER A 202 9.81 -5.30 2.72
N GLY A 203 8.84 -5.86 3.43
CA GLY A 203 8.75 -5.68 4.87
C GLY A 203 7.46 -6.24 5.45
N PRO A 204 7.47 -6.56 6.76
CA PRO A 204 6.30 -7.09 7.44
C PRO A 204 5.14 -6.08 7.37
N ALA A 205 3.92 -6.57 7.54
CA ALA A 205 2.75 -5.69 7.70
C ALA A 205 3.00 -4.62 8.79
N GLY A 206 2.43 -3.43 8.60
CA GLY A 206 2.61 -2.30 9.54
C GLY A 206 3.91 -1.52 9.36
N SER A 207 4.86 -1.97 8.53
CA SER A 207 6.13 -1.26 8.25
C SER A 207 5.99 0.02 7.41
N GLY A 208 4.78 0.33 6.92
CA GLY A 208 4.53 1.50 6.07
C GLY A 208 5.03 1.35 4.63
N LYS A 209 5.38 0.14 4.18
CA LYS A 209 5.86 -0.19 2.81
C LYS A 209 4.96 0.38 1.70
N THR A 210 3.65 0.28 1.88
CA THR A 210 2.64 0.72 0.92
C THR A 210 2.54 2.24 0.87
N THR A 211 2.47 2.90 2.04
CA THR A 211 2.52 4.37 2.14
C THR A 211 3.80 4.92 1.48
N LEU A 212 4.92 4.25 1.70
CA LEU A 212 6.20 4.61 1.11
C LEU A 212 6.20 4.54 -0.42
N ALA A 213 5.57 3.50 -1.00
CA ALA A 213 5.40 3.40 -2.43
C ALA A 213 4.53 4.54 -3.00
N LEU A 214 3.48 4.98 -2.29
CA LEU A 214 2.67 6.13 -2.68
C LEU A 214 3.46 7.45 -2.60
N HIS A 215 4.30 7.62 -1.58
CA HIS A 215 5.24 8.75 -1.52
C HIS A 215 6.22 8.73 -2.70
N ARG A 216 6.65 7.56 -3.16
CA ARG A 216 7.46 7.43 -4.38
C ARG A 216 6.69 7.89 -5.64
N VAL A 217 5.39 7.59 -5.77
CA VAL A 217 4.55 8.15 -6.85
C VAL A 217 4.53 9.68 -6.78
N ALA A 218 4.34 10.23 -5.58
CA ALA A 218 4.34 11.68 -5.37
C ALA A 218 5.66 12.31 -5.81
N TYR A 219 6.77 11.71 -5.41
CA TYR A 219 8.08 12.16 -5.83
C TYR A 219 8.23 12.10 -7.36
N LEU A 220 7.96 10.95 -8.00
CA LEU A 220 8.17 10.79 -9.44
C LEU A 220 7.30 11.71 -10.30
N THR A 221 6.08 12.00 -9.85
CA THR A 221 5.13 12.87 -10.57
C THR A 221 5.41 14.36 -10.37
N GLN A 222 6.11 14.76 -9.29
CA GLN A 222 6.31 16.17 -8.93
C GLN A 222 7.77 16.63 -9.05
N ALA A 223 8.74 15.71 -8.98
CA ALA A 223 10.15 16.06 -9.05
C ALA A 223 10.50 16.61 -10.46
N PRO A 224 11.23 17.74 -10.55
CA PRO A 224 11.45 18.43 -11.83
C PRO A 224 12.10 17.59 -12.94
N ASP A 225 12.97 16.66 -12.55
CA ASP A 225 13.70 15.75 -13.43
C ASP A 225 12.86 14.58 -13.94
N THR A 226 11.79 14.19 -13.23
CA THR A 226 10.98 13.01 -13.57
C THR A 226 9.53 13.35 -13.97
N ALA A 227 8.98 14.49 -13.54
CA ALA A 227 7.57 14.85 -13.73
C ALA A 227 7.13 14.83 -15.21
N GLY A 228 8.03 15.14 -16.14
CA GLY A 228 7.77 15.07 -17.58
C GLY A 228 7.53 13.63 -18.10
N LEU A 229 8.17 12.64 -17.47
CA LEU A 229 8.13 11.22 -17.84
C LEU A 229 6.98 10.49 -17.13
N TYR A 230 6.71 10.83 -15.88
CA TYR A 230 5.74 10.14 -15.03
C TYR A 230 4.46 10.96 -14.85
N LYS A 231 3.63 11.00 -15.89
CA LYS A 231 2.30 11.65 -15.81
C LYS A 231 1.36 10.77 -14.98
N ALA A 232 0.62 11.34 -14.03
CA ALA A 232 -0.24 10.57 -13.12
C ALA A 232 -1.18 9.58 -13.85
N ARG A 233 -1.81 10.00 -14.96
CA ARG A 233 -2.68 9.18 -15.81
C ARG A 233 -2.02 7.94 -16.44
N SER A 234 -0.69 7.93 -16.57
CA SER A 234 0.08 6.79 -17.08
C SER A 234 0.69 5.95 -15.96
N ILE A 235 0.33 6.22 -14.70
CA ILE A 235 0.70 5.39 -13.56
C ILE A 235 -0.48 4.49 -13.22
N ILE A 236 -0.16 3.23 -12.90
CA ILE A 236 -1.13 2.27 -12.37
C ILE A 236 -0.64 1.68 -11.05
N VAL A 237 -1.55 1.57 -10.09
CA VAL A 237 -1.33 0.93 -8.79
C VAL A 237 -2.29 -0.25 -8.67
N PHE A 238 -1.71 -1.45 -8.61
CA PHE A 238 -2.43 -2.68 -8.36
C PHE A 238 -2.50 -2.95 -6.86
N VAL A 239 -3.72 -3.09 -6.35
CA VAL A 239 -4.02 -3.41 -4.94
C VAL A 239 -4.76 -4.73 -4.84
N GLN A 240 -4.82 -5.32 -3.63
CA GLN A 240 -5.46 -6.62 -3.42
C GLN A 240 -6.98 -6.57 -3.48
N ASP A 241 -7.57 -5.54 -2.90
CA ASP A 241 -9.01 -5.44 -2.66
C ASP A 241 -9.53 -3.99 -2.77
N ASN A 242 -10.86 -3.85 -2.76
CA ASN A 242 -11.53 -2.57 -2.93
C ASN A 242 -11.38 -1.63 -1.71
N GLY A 243 -11.24 -2.17 -0.50
CA GLY A 243 -11.00 -1.35 0.70
C GLY A 243 -9.63 -0.66 0.62
N THR A 244 -8.58 -1.40 0.25
CA THR A 244 -7.24 -0.83 0.00
C THR A 244 -7.28 0.20 -1.13
N LYS A 245 -8.05 -0.07 -2.20
CA LYS A 245 -8.27 0.87 -3.32
C LYS A 245 -8.87 2.20 -2.84
N GLU A 246 -9.93 2.14 -2.04
CA GLU A 246 -10.60 3.33 -1.49
C GLU A 246 -9.66 4.13 -0.59
N TYR A 247 -8.91 3.44 0.27
CA TYR A 247 -7.90 4.08 1.12
C TYR A 247 -6.87 4.86 0.29
N PHE A 248 -6.28 4.26 -0.75
CA PHE A 248 -5.29 4.96 -1.58
C PHE A 248 -5.89 6.10 -2.38
N ALA A 249 -7.13 5.96 -2.84
CA ALA A 249 -7.84 7.01 -3.56
C ALA A 249 -8.05 8.25 -2.70
N THR A 250 -8.08 8.13 -1.37
CA THR A 250 -8.10 9.28 -0.44
C THR A 250 -6.71 9.85 -0.12
N LEU A 251 -5.67 9.01 -0.05
CA LEU A 251 -4.31 9.43 0.29
C LEU A 251 -3.63 10.24 -0.81
N LEU A 252 -3.72 9.80 -2.07
CA LEU A 252 -3.04 10.42 -3.20
C LEU A 252 -3.43 11.90 -3.43
N PRO A 253 -4.73 12.29 -3.36
CA PRO A 253 -5.13 13.68 -3.41
C PRO A 253 -4.50 14.52 -2.30
N GLY A 254 -4.40 13.95 -1.10
CA GLY A 254 -3.69 14.58 0.02
C GLY A 254 -2.24 14.90 -0.35
N LEU A 255 -1.55 14.01 -1.07
CA LEU A 255 -0.19 14.19 -1.58
C LEU A 255 -0.08 15.12 -2.80
N GLY A 256 -1.18 15.72 -3.26
CA GLY A 256 -1.21 16.60 -4.43
C GLY A 256 -1.23 15.85 -5.77
N ILE A 257 -1.49 14.54 -5.77
CA ILE A 257 -1.59 13.74 -6.99
C ILE A 257 -3.05 13.41 -7.27
N LYS A 258 -3.48 13.69 -8.50
CA LYS A 258 -4.80 13.31 -9.02
C LYS A 258 -4.62 12.42 -10.25
N ASP A 259 -5.67 11.69 -10.62
CA ASP A 259 -5.74 10.91 -11.86
C ASP A 259 -4.76 9.72 -11.97
N VAL A 260 -4.27 9.17 -10.85
CA VAL A 260 -3.56 7.88 -10.84
C VAL A 260 -4.58 6.74 -10.93
N ASN A 261 -4.33 5.76 -11.79
CA ASN A 261 -5.21 4.60 -11.90
C ASN A 261 -4.93 3.61 -10.75
N ILE A 262 -5.84 3.52 -9.78
CA ILE A 262 -5.77 2.50 -8.73
C ILE A 262 -6.83 1.45 -9.01
N THR A 263 -6.45 0.17 -9.04
CA THR A 263 -7.36 -0.93 -9.42
C THR A 263 -6.90 -2.25 -8.83
N THR A 264 -7.81 -3.22 -8.74
CA THR A 264 -7.43 -4.61 -8.46
C THR A 264 -7.05 -5.33 -9.75
N PHE A 265 -6.34 -6.45 -9.64
CA PHE A 265 -6.05 -7.29 -10.80
C PHE A 265 -7.31 -7.68 -11.59
N CYS A 266 -8.37 -8.09 -10.90
CA CYS A 266 -9.57 -8.60 -11.55
C CYS A 266 -10.34 -7.51 -12.30
N GLU A 267 -10.50 -6.33 -11.70
CA GLU A 267 -11.10 -5.17 -12.35
C GLU A 267 -10.32 -4.79 -13.61
N TRP A 268 -9.00 -4.67 -13.50
CA TRP A 268 -8.14 -4.33 -14.63
C TRP A 268 -8.22 -5.37 -15.75
N ALA A 269 -8.17 -6.66 -15.41
CA ALA A 269 -8.24 -7.74 -16.37
C ALA A 269 -9.59 -7.76 -17.11
N MET A 270 -10.70 -7.67 -16.37
CA MET A 270 -12.04 -7.63 -16.94
C MET A 270 -12.25 -6.39 -17.81
N PHE A 271 -11.80 -5.22 -17.37
CA PHE A 271 -11.86 -3.99 -18.16
C PHE A 271 -11.05 -4.11 -19.46
N THR A 272 -9.81 -4.59 -19.36
CA THR A 272 -8.89 -4.75 -20.49
C THR A 272 -9.42 -5.73 -21.54
N LEU A 273 -10.08 -6.80 -21.09
CA LEU A 273 -10.69 -7.82 -21.95
C LEU A 273 -12.13 -7.49 -22.38
N ASN A 274 -12.70 -6.36 -21.94
CA ASN A 274 -14.10 -5.95 -22.18
C ASN A 274 -15.16 -6.94 -21.64
N LEU A 275 -14.94 -7.50 -20.46
CA LEU A 275 -15.79 -8.52 -19.81
C LEU A 275 -16.86 -7.91 -18.88
N PHE A 276 -17.55 -6.85 -19.31
CA PHE A 276 -18.49 -6.07 -18.50
C PHE A 276 -19.73 -6.84 -17.96
N GLY A 277 -19.96 -8.08 -18.42
CA GLY A 277 -21.06 -8.94 -18.00
C GLY A 277 -20.66 -10.13 -17.12
N TYR A 278 -19.39 -10.19 -16.69
CA TYR A 278 -18.87 -11.22 -15.79
C TYR A 278 -18.60 -10.62 -14.42
N SER A 279 -18.69 -11.45 -13.39
CA SER A 279 -18.28 -11.09 -12.03
C SER A 279 -17.06 -11.89 -11.61
N TYR A 280 -16.25 -11.29 -10.73
CA TYR A 280 -15.10 -11.96 -10.15
C TYR A 280 -15.53 -12.80 -8.94
N ILE A 281 -14.94 -13.98 -8.80
CA ILE A 281 -15.00 -14.79 -7.59
C ILE A 281 -13.58 -15.22 -7.21
N GLU A 282 -13.26 -15.22 -5.92
CA GLU A 282 -11.92 -15.58 -5.48
C GLU A 282 -11.65 -17.09 -5.62
N ARG A 283 -12.59 -17.92 -5.15
CA ARG A 283 -12.53 -19.38 -5.25
C ARG A 283 -13.93 -19.91 -5.55
N TYR A 284 -14.05 -20.74 -6.59
CA TYR A 284 -15.32 -21.36 -6.98
C TYR A 284 -15.41 -22.79 -6.45
N GLY A 285 -16.53 -23.14 -5.82
CA GLY A 285 -16.79 -24.47 -5.24
C GLY A 285 -17.54 -24.38 -3.91
N GLU A 286 -18.16 -25.48 -3.48
CA GLU A 286 -19.00 -25.52 -2.28
C GLU A 286 -18.21 -25.90 -1.03
N SER A 287 -17.27 -26.84 -1.14
CA SER A 287 -16.37 -27.25 -0.05
C SER A 287 -14.93 -26.78 -0.26
N GLU A 288 -14.13 -26.70 0.81
CA GLU A 288 -12.71 -26.34 0.71
C GLU A 288 -11.91 -27.37 -0.11
N GLU A 289 -12.20 -28.65 0.04
CA GLU A 289 -11.58 -29.73 -0.74
C GLU A 289 -11.86 -29.59 -2.24
N GLU A 290 -13.12 -29.33 -2.60
CA GLU A 290 -13.53 -29.11 -3.99
C GLU A 290 -12.85 -27.87 -4.59
N ARG A 291 -12.79 -26.76 -3.83
CA ARG A 291 -12.08 -25.53 -4.23
C ARG A 291 -10.59 -25.79 -4.40
N ASP A 292 -9.97 -26.56 -3.51
CA ASP A 292 -8.54 -26.89 -3.55
C ASP A 292 -8.19 -27.64 -4.83
N ILE A 293 -8.91 -28.72 -5.12
CA ILE A 293 -8.71 -29.55 -6.31
C ILE A 293 -8.92 -28.71 -7.57
N TYR A 294 -9.98 -27.90 -7.61
CA TYR A 294 -10.32 -27.11 -8.79
C TYR A 294 -9.27 -26.05 -9.11
N GLU A 295 -8.80 -25.30 -8.10
CA GLU A 295 -7.72 -24.32 -8.29
C GLU A 295 -6.41 -24.97 -8.73
N TYR A 296 -6.06 -26.13 -8.16
CA TYR A 296 -4.86 -26.86 -8.55
C TYR A 296 -4.89 -27.27 -10.02
N GLN A 297 -6.00 -27.84 -10.51
CA GLN A 297 -6.10 -28.24 -11.91
C GLN A 297 -6.03 -27.03 -12.86
N LYS A 298 -6.64 -25.90 -12.48
CA LYS A 298 -6.51 -24.65 -13.25
C LYS A 298 -5.06 -24.13 -13.28
N LEU A 299 -4.35 -24.21 -12.16
CA LEU A 299 -2.95 -23.80 -12.08
C LEU A 299 -2.04 -24.69 -12.94
N ARG A 300 -2.21 -26.02 -12.92
CA ARG A 300 -1.49 -26.94 -13.82
C ARG A 300 -1.73 -26.58 -15.28
N ALA A 301 -3.00 -26.39 -15.65
CA ALA A 301 -3.38 -26.04 -17.01
C ALA A 301 -2.72 -24.73 -17.49
N LEU A 302 -2.62 -23.72 -16.62
CA LEU A 302 -1.95 -22.44 -16.92
C LEU A 302 -0.44 -22.59 -17.18
N ARG A 303 0.22 -23.55 -16.53
CA ARG A 303 1.68 -23.71 -16.51
C ARG A 303 2.23 -24.74 -17.49
N GLU A 304 1.55 -25.87 -17.65
CA GLU A 304 2.10 -27.03 -18.36
C GLU A 304 1.83 -27.01 -19.87
N LYS A 305 0.71 -26.41 -20.31
CA LYS A 305 0.31 -26.42 -21.74
C LYS A 305 0.44 -25.02 -22.37
N PRO A 306 0.83 -24.93 -23.66
CA PRO A 306 0.64 -23.69 -24.42
C PRO A 306 -0.85 -23.34 -24.45
N ILE A 307 -1.15 -22.09 -24.09
CA ILE A 307 -2.52 -21.63 -23.94
C ILE A 307 -3.24 -21.66 -25.30
N VAL A 308 -4.52 -22.03 -25.27
CA VAL A 308 -5.35 -22.01 -26.47
C VAL A 308 -5.39 -20.60 -27.07
N LYS A 309 -5.21 -20.51 -28.38
CA LYS A 309 -5.23 -19.24 -29.11
C LYS A 309 -6.52 -18.46 -28.85
N TRP A 310 -6.39 -17.15 -28.69
CA TRP A 310 -7.51 -16.28 -28.35
C TRP A 310 -8.69 -16.39 -29.33
N ASN A 311 -9.87 -16.59 -28.74
CA ASN A 311 -11.19 -16.62 -29.38
C ASN A 311 -12.11 -15.59 -28.69
N SER A 312 -13.02 -14.97 -29.45
CA SER A 312 -14.01 -14.04 -28.88
C SER A 312 -14.98 -14.72 -27.92
N ASN A 313 -15.20 -16.04 -28.08
CA ASN A 313 -15.86 -16.86 -27.08
C ASN A 313 -14.82 -17.33 -26.06
N ILE A 314 -14.78 -16.65 -24.92
CA ILE A 314 -13.83 -16.94 -23.85
C ILE A 314 -13.99 -18.35 -23.26
N ASP A 315 -15.21 -18.89 -23.24
CA ASP A 315 -15.47 -20.23 -22.71
C ASP A 315 -14.75 -21.31 -23.53
N LYS A 316 -14.61 -21.10 -24.85
CA LYS A 316 -13.84 -22.02 -25.70
C LYS A 316 -12.35 -21.98 -25.38
N VAL A 317 -11.82 -20.79 -25.05
CA VAL A 317 -10.42 -20.63 -24.66
C VAL A 317 -10.18 -21.34 -23.32
N LEU A 318 -11.04 -21.10 -22.34
CA LEU A 318 -10.95 -21.71 -21.01
C LEU A 318 -11.12 -23.24 -21.09
N TYR A 319 -12.20 -23.73 -21.70
CA TYR A 319 -12.46 -25.16 -21.82
C TYR A 319 -11.33 -25.91 -22.52
N GLY A 320 -10.86 -25.42 -23.68
CA GLY A 320 -9.75 -26.08 -24.39
C GLY A 320 -8.40 -26.00 -23.67
N THR A 321 -8.27 -25.08 -22.69
CA THR A 321 -7.08 -25.02 -21.82
C THR A 321 -7.20 -26.02 -20.67
N TYR A 322 -8.41 -26.22 -20.13
CA TYR A 322 -8.66 -27.05 -18.95
C TYR A 322 -9.03 -28.51 -19.24
N GLU A 323 -9.51 -28.84 -20.44
CA GLU A 323 -10.12 -30.14 -20.77
C GLU A 323 -9.26 -31.36 -20.44
N ASP A 324 -7.94 -31.26 -20.58
CA ASP A 324 -7.00 -32.36 -20.29
C ASP A 324 -6.72 -32.56 -18.80
N TYR A 325 -7.06 -31.58 -17.95
CA TYR A 325 -6.75 -31.56 -16.52
C TYR A 325 -8.00 -31.79 -15.66
N PHE A 326 -9.17 -31.47 -16.18
CA PHE A 326 -10.41 -31.54 -15.42
C PHE A 326 -10.95 -32.97 -15.35
N SER A 327 -11.19 -33.44 -14.13
CA SER A 327 -12.01 -34.61 -13.88
C SER A 327 -13.48 -34.36 -14.30
N LYS A 328 -14.29 -35.42 -14.34
CA LYS A 328 -15.74 -35.29 -14.60
C LYS A 328 -16.44 -34.35 -13.61
N GLU A 329 -15.95 -34.27 -12.38
CA GLU A 329 -16.49 -33.36 -11.36
C GLU A 329 -16.06 -31.92 -11.63
N ASN A 330 -14.79 -31.68 -11.98
CA ASN A 330 -14.33 -30.34 -12.34
C ASN A 330 -15.03 -29.79 -13.58
N ILE A 331 -15.38 -30.64 -14.56
CA ILE A 331 -16.17 -30.21 -15.73
C ILE A 331 -17.57 -29.73 -15.28
N LYS A 332 -18.24 -30.44 -14.36
CA LYS A 332 -19.54 -30.01 -13.83
C LYS A 332 -19.43 -28.66 -13.10
N LEU A 333 -18.38 -28.48 -12.30
CA LEU A 333 -18.08 -27.21 -11.64
C LEU A 333 -17.89 -26.10 -12.66
N PHE A 334 -17.07 -26.34 -13.68
CA PHE A 334 -16.80 -25.38 -14.75
C PHE A 334 -18.07 -24.97 -15.48
N ASP A 335 -18.94 -25.92 -15.81
CA ASP A 335 -20.24 -25.63 -16.44
C ASP A 335 -21.15 -24.79 -15.54
N LYS A 336 -21.14 -25.02 -14.23
CA LYS A 336 -21.88 -24.23 -13.24
C LYS A 336 -21.30 -22.80 -13.15
N GLN A 337 -19.98 -22.68 -13.01
CA GLN A 337 -19.24 -21.42 -12.97
C GLN A 337 -19.52 -20.55 -14.21
N LYS A 338 -19.46 -21.18 -15.38
CA LYS A 338 -19.76 -20.55 -16.68
C LYS A 338 -21.18 -20.03 -16.76
N LYS A 339 -22.18 -20.83 -16.35
CA LYS A 339 -23.60 -20.40 -16.34
C LYS A 339 -23.82 -19.19 -15.44
N GLU A 340 -23.13 -19.14 -14.31
CA GLU A 340 -23.16 -18.01 -13.38
C GLU A 340 -22.36 -16.79 -13.85
N LYS A 341 -21.60 -16.91 -14.97
CA LYS A 341 -20.71 -15.87 -15.51
C LYS A 341 -19.70 -15.36 -14.48
N ARG A 342 -19.16 -16.28 -13.68
CA ARG A 342 -18.14 -15.98 -12.68
C ARG A 342 -16.77 -16.38 -13.18
N LEU A 343 -15.78 -15.50 -13.00
CA LEU A 343 -14.39 -15.76 -13.38
C LEU A 343 -13.50 -15.62 -12.15
N ASP A 344 -12.52 -16.50 -12.03
CA ASP A 344 -11.48 -16.37 -11.00
C ASP A 344 -10.16 -15.85 -11.58
N ARG A 345 -9.14 -15.74 -10.73
CA ARG A 345 -7.84 -15.22 -11.12
C ARG A 345 -7.12 -16.08 -12.16
N PHE A 346 -7.33 -17.39 -12.17
CA PHE A 346 -6.71 -18.29 -13.15
C PHE A 346 -7.37 -18.11 -14.51
N ASP A 347 -8.70 -18.06 -14.54
CA ASP A 347 -9.46 -17.79 -15.76
C ASP A 347 -9.02 -16.48 -16.42
N LEU A 348 -8.95 -15.40 -15.63
CA LEU A 348 -8.50 -14.09 -16.10
C LEU A 348 -7.04 -14.09 -16.58
N SER A 349 -6.15 -14.82 -15.87
CA SER A 349 -4.74 -14.93 -16.27
C SER A 349 -4.57 -15.67 -17.60
N ILE A 350 -5.32 -16.77 -17.80
CA ILE A 350 -5.33 -17.53 -19.06
C ILE A 350 -5.84 -16.66 -20.21
N LEU A 351 -6.96 -15.95 -19.99
CA LEU A 351 -7.55 -15.09 -21.01
C LEU A 351 -6.62 -13.93 -21.38
N LEU A 352 -6.01 -13.27 -20.40
CA LEU A 352 -5.04 -12.20 -20.64
C LEU A 352 -3.81 -12.71 -21.40
N LYS A 353 -3.25 -13.86 -21.00
CA LYS A 353 -2.08 -14.45 -21.67
C LYS A 353 -2.43 -14.86 -23.11
N SER A 354 -3.56 -15.51 -23.34
CA SER A 354 -4.08 -15.86 -24.67
C SER A 354 -4.27 -14.62 -25.56
N HIS A 355 -4.88 -13.56 -25.02
CA HIS A 355 -5.09 -12.29 -25.72
C HIS A 355 -3.75 -11.63 -26.06
N PHE A 356 -2.84 -11.54 -25.09
CA PHE A 356 -1.53 -10.95 -25.27
C PHE A 356 -0.67 -11.72 -26.28
N GLU A 357 -0.71 -13.05 -26.28
CA GLU A 357 0.00 -13.87 -27.26
C GLU A 357 -0.46 -13.60 -28.69
N LYS A 358 -1.78 -13.41 -28.89
CA LYS A 358 -2.37 -13.11 -30.22
C LYS A 358 -2.10 -11.69 -30.70
N PHE A 359 -2.30 -10.70 -29.83
CA PHE A 359 -2.29 -9.28 -30.24
C PHE A 359 -0.98 -8.55 -29.91
N LYS A 360 -0.14 -9.09 -29.02
CA LYS A 360 1.13 -8.52 -28.52
C LYS A 360 1.00 -7.16 -27.83
N LYS A 361 -0.22 -6.68 -27.61
CA LYS A 361 -0.56 -5.44 -26.91
C LYS A 361 -1.98 -5.52 -26.37
N PHE A 362 -2.25 -4.70 -25.36
CA PHE A 362 -3.62 -4.36 -24.96
C PHE A 362 -3.97 -2.96 -25.46
N GLU A 363 -5.24 -2.76 -25.79
CA GLU A 363 -5.76 -1.48 -26.28
C GLU A 363 -6.96 -1.06 -25.46
N THR A 364 -6.98 0.18 -24.98
CA THR A 364 -8.19 0.81 -24.43
C THR A 364 -8.90 1.60 -25.51
N ARG A 365 -10.22 1.66 -25.42
CA ARG A 365 -11.05 2.51 -26.28
C ARG A 365 -11.47 3.73 -25.47
N ARG A 366 -11.06 4.91 -25.91
CA ARG A 366 -11.52 6.17 -25.34
C ARG A 366 -12.47 6.84 -26.31
N GLU A 367 -13.72 7.00 -25.87
CA GLU A 367 -14.67 7.86 -26.59
C GLU A 367 -14.44 9.32 -26.18
N TYR A 368 -14.27 10.19 -27.15
CA TYR A 368 -14.19 11.63 -26.91
C TYR A 368 -14.98 12.38 -27.98
N GLN A 369 -15.46 13.56 -27.62
CA GLN A 369 -16.14 14.46 -28.54
C GLN A 369 -15.12 15.47 -29.06
N THR A 370 -15.12 15.69 -30.37
CA THR A 370 -14.28 16.71 -31.00
C THR A 370 -15.06 17.42 -32.08
N PHE A 371 -14.72 18.68 -32.34
CA PHE A 371 -15.34 19.44 -33.41
C PHE A 371 -14.64 19.13 -34.73
N VAL A 372 -15.42 18.72 -35.74
CA VAL A 372 -14.96 18.59 -37.12
C VAL A 372 -15.86 19.47 -37.97
N LYS A 373 -15.31 20.57 -38.51
CA LYS A 373 -16.06 21.57 -39.31
C LYS A 373 -17.35 22.01 -38.58
N ASP A 374 -17.18 22.54 -37.37
CA ASP A 374 -18.25 23.07 -36.50
C ASP A 374 -19.31 22.07 -36.01
N ASN A 375 -19.17 20.78 -36.34
CA ASN A 375 -20.04 19.72 -35.82
C ASN A 375 -19.34 18.93 -34.71
N LEU A 376 -20.06 18.67 -33.63
CA LEU A 376 -19.61 17.81 -32.54
C LEU A 376 -19.67 16.35 -32.99
N VAL A 377 -18.52 15.72 -33.19
CA VAL A 377 -18.40 14.32 -33.62
C VAL A 377 -17.82 13.47 -32.49
N LYS A 378 -18.43 12.31 -32.23
CA LYS A 378 -17.86 11.29 -31.33
C LYS A 378 -16.77 10.52 -32.08
N LYS A 379 -15.54 10.57 -31.59
CA LYS A 379 -14.42 9.75 -32.07
C LYS A 379 -14.04 8.72 -31.02
N ILE A 380 -13.61 7.55 -31.51
CA ILE A 380 -13.07 6.47 -30.69
C ILE A 380 -11.56 6.44 -30.94
N GLU A 381 -10.78 6.76 -29.91
CA GLU A 381 -9.34 6.57 -29.92
C GLU A 381 -9.02 5.18 -29.36
N LYS A 382 -8.16 4.43 -30.07
CA LYS A 382 -7.56 3.22 -29.54
C LYS A 382 -6.18 3.56 -29.02
N ASN A 383 -6.02 3.54 -27.70
CA ASN A 383 -4.75 3.81 -27.06
C ASN A 383 -4.14 2.50 -26.58
N LYS A 384 -2.86 2.29 -26.90
CA LYS A 384 -2.11 1.17 -26.33
C LYS A 384 -2.07 1.34 -24.81
N VAL A 385 -2.34 0.26 -24.08
CA VAL A 385 -2.13 0.21 -22.64
C VAL A 385 -0.63 0.24 -22.40
N GLU A 386 -0.13 1.37 -21.89
CA GLU A 386 1.28 1.57 -21.61
C GLU A 386 1.44 2.45 -20.38
N TYR A 387 2.14 1.95 -19.37
CA TYR A 387 2.28 2.62 -18.08
C TYR A 387 3.72 3.09 -17.87
N SER A 388 3.89 4.35 -17.50
CA SER A 388 5.19 4.93 -17.15
C SER A 388 5.72 4.39 -15.83
N LEU A 389 4.82 4.01 -14.92
CA LEU A 389 5.12 3.36 -13.65
C LEU A 389 4.01 2.38 -13.28
N MET A 390 4.41 1.21 -12.79
CA MET A 390 3.49 0.23 -12.22
C MET A 390 3.87 -0.06 -10.77
N ILE A 391 2.92 0.07 -9.86
CA ILE A 391 3.06 -0.37 -8.47
C ILE A 391 2.23 -1.63 -8.27
N ILE A 392 2.82 -2.65 -7.67
CA ILE A 392 2.17 -3.93 -7.38
C ILE A 392 2.26 -4.15 -5.89
N ASP A 393 1.15 -3.88 -5.19
CA ASP A 393 1.05 -4.03 -3.75
C ASP A 393 0.68 -5.46 -3.36
N GLU A 394 1.27 -5.92 -2.25
CA GLU A 394 1.29 -7.33 -1.82
C GLU A 394 1.67 -8.27 -2.99
N PHE A 395 2.79 -7.99 -3.67
CA PHE A 395 3.20 -8.69 -4.88
C PHE A 395 3.28 -10.21 -4.72
N GLN A 396 3.57 -10.71 -3.51
CA GLN A 396 3.64 -12.15 -3.22
C GLN A 396 2.32 -12.89 -3.49
N ASN A 397 1.19 -12.17 -3.60
CA ASN A 397 -0.14 -12.71 -3.91
C ASN A 397 -0.47 -12.74 -5.42
N TYR A 398 0.49 -12.38 -6.28
CA TYR A 398 0.36 -12.45 -7.73
C TYR A 398 1.01 -13.71 -8.30
N LEU A 399 0.44 -14.22 -9.38
CA LEU A 399 1.06 -15.29 -10.17
C LEU A 399 2.23 -14.72 -10.98
N PRO A 400 3.35 -15.45 -11.14
CA PRO A 400 4.45 -15.04 -12.03
C PRO A 400 3.98 -14.69 -13.45
N GLU A 401 2.98 -15.41 -13.95
CA GLU A 401 2.36 -15.21 -15.25
C GLU A 401 1.63 -13.85 -15.33
N GLN A 402 1.02 -13.39 -14.23
CA GLN A 402 0.39 -12.06 -14.17
C GLN A 402 1.44 -10.97 -14.24
N LEU A 403 2.55 -11.12 -13.50
CA LEU A 403 3.66 -10.17 -13.55
C LEU A 403 4.32 -10.10 -14.93
N GLN A 404 4.41 -11.23 -15.64
CA GLN A 404 4.90 -11.23 -17.01
C GLN A 404 4.00 -10.38 -17.94
N ILE A 405 2.68 -10.50 -17.81
CA ILE A 405 1.71 -9.72 -18.59
C ILE A 405 1.81 -8.23 -18.25
N PHE A 406 1.89 -7.91 -16.97
CA PHE A 406 2.09 -6.56 -16.45
C PHE A 406 3.33 -5.87 -17.02
N ARG A 407 4.47 -6.58 -17.06
CA ARG A 407 5.71 -6.09 -17.67
C ARG A 407 5.56 -5.80 -19.17
N GLY A 408 4.74 -6.59 -19.87
CA GLY A 408 4.37 -6.33 -21.27
C GLY A 408 3.64 -4.99 -21.50
N CYS A 409 3.09 -4.39 -20.43
CA CYS A 409 2.41 -3.10 -20.44
C CYS A 409 3.29 -1.93 -19.95
N LEU A 410 4.55 -2.17 -19.57
CA LEU A 410 5.44 -1.10 -19.13
C LEU A 410 5.94 -0.27 -20.31
N ASN A 411 6.09 1.03 -20.08
CA ASN A 411 6.74 1.92 -21.02
C ASN A 411 8.21 1.53 -21.19
N LYS A 412 8.68 1.51 -22.45
CA LYS A 412 10.04 1.05 -22.78
C LYS A 412 11.15 2.00 -22.34
N ASP A 413 10.85 3.29 -22.18
CA ASP A 413 11.82 4.31 -21.77
C ASP A 413 12.02 4.33 -20.26
N THR A 414 10.98 3.99 -19.49
CA THR A 414 11.04 3.98 -18.02
C THR A 414 11.31 2.60 -17.44
N THR A 415 10.67 1.56 -18.00
CA THR A 415 10.65 0.18 -17.50
C THR A 415 10.47 0.11 -15.98
N SER A 416 9.65 1.01 -15.42
CA SER A 416 9.61 1.28 -13.98
C SER A 416 8.50 0.47 -13.32
N SER A 417 8.89 -0.49 -12.48
CA SER A 417 8.01 -1.31 -11.66
C SER A 417 8.42 -1.19 -10.20
N VAL A 418 7.45 -1.13 -9.29
CA VAL A 418 7.69 -1.15 -7.83
C VAL A 418 6.86 -2.27 -7.23
N TYR A 419 7.53 -3.27 -6.68
CA TYR A 419 6.93 -4.41 -5.99
C TYR A 419 6.93 -4.14 -4.50
N VAL A 420 5.77 -4.14 -3.88
CA VAL A 420 5.59 -3.86 -2.45
C VAL A 420 4.98 -5.10 -1.82
N GLY A 421 5.57 -5.65 -0.77
CA GLY A 421 5.06 -6.91 -0.23
C GLY A 421 5.99 -7.59 0.76
N ASP A 422 5.60 -8.78 1.18
CA ASP A 422 6.43 -9.64 2.02
C ASP A 422 6.31 -11.09 1.54
N ILE A 423 7.42 -11.70 1.12
CA ILE A 423 7.45 -13.08 0.64
C ILE A 423 7.03 -14.05 1.76
N ALA A 424 7.18 -13.67 3.03
CA ALA A 424 6.72 -14.47 4.17
C ALA A 424 5.21 -14.35 4.45
N GLN A 425 4.46 -13.56 3.66
CA GLN A 425 3.02 -13.35 3.83
C GLN A 425 2.23 -13.79 2.59
N GLN A 426 2.60 -14.96 2.04
CA GLN A 426 1.94 -15.53 0.87
C GLN A 426 0.65 -16.25 1.28
N VAL A 427 -0.49 -15.86 0.69
CA VAL A 427 -1.79 -16.45 1.04
C VAL A 427 -2.54 -17.06 -0.15
N LYS A 428 -1.94 -17.04 -1.36
CA LYS A 428 -2.56 -17.54 -2.60
C LYS A 428 -1.71 -18.63 -3.27
N LEU A 429 -2.40 -19.58 -3.91
CA LEU A 429 -1.76 -20.75 -4.54
C LEU A 429 -1.00 -20.37 -5.82
N GLY A 430 0.19 -20.92 -6.02
CA GLY A 430 1.00 -20.73 -7.22
C GLY A 430 1.59 -19.33 -7.36
N THR A 431 1.51 -18.49 -6.33
CA THR A 431 2.04 -17.13 -6.38
C THR A 431 3.53 -17.08 -6.05
N ILE A 432 4.11 -15.89 -6.10
CA ILE A 432 5.55 -15.65 -5.97
C ILE A 432 6.11 -16.15 -4.65
N ARG A 433 7.18 -16.97 -4.72
CA ARG A 433 7.84 -17.59 -3.56
C ARG A 433 9.25 -17.05 -3.33
N SER A 434 9.82 -16.42 -4.34
CA SER A 434 11.16 -15.83 -4.34
C SER A 434 11.19 -14.59 -5.22
N LEU A 435 12.18 -13.72 -5.02
CA LEU A 435 12.34 -12.55 -5.91
C LEU A 435 12.65 -12.96 -7.36
N GLU A 436 13.19 -14.16 -7.58
CA GLU A 436 13.46 -14.69 -8.92
C GLU A 436 12.15 -14.92 -9.71
N ASP A 437 11.07 -15.27 -9.03
CA ASP A 437 9.75 -15.51 -9.65
C ASP A 437 9.12 -14.23 -10.23
N ILE A 438 9.60 -13.04 -9.82
CA ILE A 438 9.23 -11.76 -10.44
C ILE A 438 9.66 -11.75 -11.93
N GLY A 439 10.74 -12.47 -12.24
CA GLY A 439 11.30 -12.58 -13.58
C GLY A 439 12.04 -11.33 -14.05
N GLU A 440 12.41 -10.42 -13.13
CA GLU A 440 13.23 -9.24 -13.40
C GLU A 440 14.55 -9.31 -12.63
N THR A 441 15.63 -8.76 -13.20
CA THR A 441 16.90 -8.61 -12.50
C THR A 441 16.82 -7.41 -11.54
N ILE A 442 16.69 -7.71 -10.25
CA ILE A 442 16.65 -6.68 -9.19
C ILE A 442 18.05 -6.58 -8.57
N ASN A 443 18.70 -5.44 -8.77
CA ASN A 443 19.98 -5.16 -8.14
C ASN A 443 19.81 -5.04 -6.62
N SER A 444 20.86 -5.37 -5.85
CA SER A 444 20.83 -5.36 -4.39
C SER A 444 20.51 -3.99 -3.78
N ASP A 445 20.94 -2.90 -4.42
CA ASP A 445 20.65 -1.51 -4.02
C ASP A 445 19.17 -1.11 -4.27
N ARG A 446 18.43 -1.94 -5.01
CA ARG A 446 17.01 -1.76 -5.34
C ARG A 446 16.12 -2.83 -4.70
N ASN A 447 16.67 -3.61 -3.77
CA ASN A 447 15.90 -4.48 -2.89
C ASN A 447 15.97 -3.92 -1.48
N ILE A 448 14.95 -3.14 -1.10
CA ILE A 448 14.93 -2.43 0.17
C ILE A 448 14.03 -3.16 1.14
N VAL A 449 14.62 -3.66 2.23
CA VAL A 449 13.91 -4.34 3.30
C VAL A 449 13.66 -3.35 4.44
N LEU A 450 12.40 -2.99 4.66
CA LEU A 450 11.98 -2.23 5.82
C LEU A 450 12.03 -3.14 7.05
N ASN A 451 12.94 -2.82 7.97
CA ASN A 451 13.07 -3.56 9.21
C ASN A 451 11.85 -3.38 10.10
N LYS A 452 11.44 -4.46 10.76
CA LYS A 452 10.28 -4.53 11.63
C LYS A 452 10.50 -3.64 12.87
N VAL A 453 9.64 -2.64 13.06
CA VAL A 453 9.37 -2.11 14.41
C VAL A 453 8.34 -3.05 15.01
N TYR A 454 8.80 -4.07 15.75
CA TYR A 454 7.89 -4.99 16.42
C TYR A 454 7.09 -4.21 17.47
N ARG A 455 5.81 -3.94 17.15
CA ARG A 455 4.82 -3.44 18.12
C ARG A 455 4.34 -4.55 19.05
N ASN A 456 4.40 -5.80 18.59
CA ASN A 456 4.03 -6.98 19.37
C ASN A 456 4.86 -7.06 20.65
N THR A 457 4.23 -7.48 21.73
CA THR A 457 4.94 -7.75 22.98
C THR A 457 5.88 -8.95 22.84
N LYS A 458 6.93 -8.98 23.67
CA LYS A 458 7.96 -10.03 23.69
C LYS A 458 7.36 -11.43 23.83
N ASN A 459 6.31 -11.58 24.64
CA ASN A 459 5.65 -12.87 24.87
C ASN A 459 4.87 -13.37 23.64
N ILE A 460 4.26 -12.47 22.86
CA ILE A 460 3.65 -12.85 21.58
C ILE A 460 4.72 -13.34 20.61
N LEU A 461 5.88 -12.67 20.54
CA LEU A 461 6.96 -13.08 19.64
C LEU A 461 7.60 -14.42 20.03
N LEU A 462 7.80 -14.64 21.32
CA LEU A 462 8.27 -15.93 21.86
C LEU A 462 7.27 -17.05 21.60
N PHE A 463 5.98 -16.77 21.72
CA PHE A 463 4.94 -17.74 21.39
C PHE A 463 4.95 -18.07 19.90
N ILE A 464 5.03 -17.07 19.01
CA ILE A 464 5.15 -17.31 17.58
C ILE A 464 6.42 -18.11 17.25
N GLU A 465 7.54 -17.84 17.93
CA GLU A 465 8.78 -18.61 17.78
C GLU A 465 8.60 -20.07 18.22
N SER A 466 7.89 -20.33 19.32
CA SER A 466 7.65 -21.70 19.80
C SER A 466 6.78 -22.55 18.85
N LEU A 467 5.99 -21.90 17.99
CA LEU A 467 5.25 -22.57 16.91
C LEU A 467 6.13 -22.91 15.69
N GLY A 468 7.44 -22.59 15.72
CA GLY A 468 8.40 -22.91 14.66
C GLY A 468 8.62 -21.82 13.62
N TYR A 469 8.06 -20.61 13.82
CA TYR A 469 8.31 -19.47 12.95
C TYR A 469 9.64 -18.78 13.31
N LYS A 470 10.38 -18.31 12.29
CA LYS A 470 11.58 -17.49 12.51
C LYS A 470 11.16 -16.07 12.90
N THR A 471 11.41 -15.66 14.13
CA THR A 471 11.15 -14.30 14.62
C THR A 471 12.44 -13.65 15.12
N ILE A 472 12.54 -12.33 14.98
CA ILE A 472 13.60 -11.53 15.62
C ILE A 472 12.95 -10.86 16.81
N ILE A 473 13.53 -11.00 18.00
CA ILE A 473 13.01 -10.39 19.23
C ILE A 473 13.92 -9.20 19.57
N PRO A 474 13.45 -7.95 19.40
CA PRO A 474 14.25 -6.78 19.74
C PRO A 474 14.59 -6.74 21.24
N GLU A 475 15.81 -6.35 21.59
CA GLU A 475 16.25 -6.21 22.99
C GLU A 475 15.36 -5.24 23.80
N GLY A 476 14.79 -4.22 23.13
CA GLY A 476 13.88 -3.23 23.74
C GLY A 476 12.38 -3.55 23.66
N ALA A 477 11.98 -4.76 23.23
CA ALA A 477 10.57 -5.12 23.13
C ALA A 477 9.88 -5.16 24.50
N LYS A 478 8.67 -4.59 24.60
CA LYS A 478 7.88 -4.60 25.84
C LYS A 478 7.52 -6.02 26.25
N ILE A 479 7.65 -6.34 27.53
CA ILE A 479 7.13 -7.60 28.08
C ILE A 479 5.62 -7.40 28.32
N GLY A 480 4.80 -8.09 27.53
CA GLY A 480 3.34 -8.10 27.65
C GLY A 480 2.81 -9.29 28.43
N PRO A 481 1.49 -9.49 28.49
CA PRO A 481 0.91 -10.72 29.05
C PRO A 481 1.31 -11.95 28.24
N VAL A 482 1.21 -13.13 28.87
CA VAL A 482 1.42 -14.41 28.20
C VAL A 482 0.23 -14.69 27.28
N VAL A 483 0.49 -15.28 26.12
CA VAL A 483 -0.56 -15.71 25.19
C VAL A 483 -1.49 -16.70 25.89
N VAL A 484 -2.80 -16.46 25.79
CA VAL A 484 -3.82 -17.29 26.43
C VAL A 484 -4.36 -18.30 25.43
N GLU A 485 -4.10 -19.58 25.66
CA GLU A 485 -4.76 -20.68 24.93
C GLU A 485 -5.85 -21.30 25.82
N LYS A 486 -7.08 -21.38 25.31
CA LYS A 486 -8.21 -22.03 26.01
C LYS A 486 -9.01 -22.91 25.07
N GLU A 487 -9.34 -24.09 25.58
CA GLU A 487 -10.14 -25.08 24.87
C GLU A 487 -11.63 -24.91 25.20
N PHE A 488 -12.46 -24.87 24.15
CA PHE A 488 -13.91 -24.77 24.22
C PHE A 488 -14.55 -25.83 23.30
N GLN A 489 -15.59 -26.49 23.79
CA GLN A 489 -16.33 -27.48 23.01
C GLN A 489 -17.37 -26.85 22.08
N THR A 490 -17.80 -25.62 22.38
CA THR A 490 -18.85 -24.89 21.66
C THR A 490 -18.45 -23.45 21.37
N ILE A 491 -18.98 -22.90 20.26
CA ILE A 491 -18.75 -21.51 19.84
C ILE A 491 -19.34 -20.52 20.86
N GLU A 492 -20.46 -20.87 21.49
CA GLU A 492 -21.07 -20.05 22.54
C GLU A 492 -20.13 -19.85 23.73
N GLY A 493 -19.34 -20.88 24.10
CA GLY A 493 -18.34 -20.78 25.16
C GLY A 493 -17.19 -19.84 24.79
N GLU A 494 -16.77 -19.84 23.52
CA GLU A 494 -15.79 -18.88 23.00
C GLU A 494 -16.33 -17.44 23.07
N ILE A 495 -17.58 -17.24 22.63
CA ILE A 495 -18.25 -15.93 22.67
C ILE A 495 -18.37 -15.40 24.10
N GLU A 496 -18.77 -16.24 25.06
CA GLU A 496 -18.86 -15.86 26.46
C GLU A 496 -17.49 -15.49 27.04
N HIS A 497 -16.44 -16.24 26.68
CA HIS A 497 -15.08 -15.90 27.08
C HIS A 497 -14.65 -14.54 26.56
N ILE A 498 -14.92 -14.25 25.28
CA ILE A 498 -14.62 -12.94 24.70
C ILE A 498 -15.38 -11.86 25.46
N LYS A 499 -16.70 -11.99 25.63
CA LYS A 499 -17.56 -11.04 26.38
C LYS A 499 -17.00 -10.74 27.78
N ASN A 500 -16.52 -11.75 28.50
CA ASN A 500 -15.95 -11.58 29.83
C ASN A 500 -14.60 -10.84 29.83
N ASN A 501 -13.75 -11.03 28.82
CA ASN A 501 -12.45 -10.33 28.73
C ASN A 501 -12.59 -8.91 28.21
N ILE A 502 -13.60 -8.62 27.39
CA ILE A 502 -13.84 -7.28 26.86
C ILE A 502 -14.69 -6.40 27.81
N ASN A 503 -15.31 -6.99 28.84
CA ASN A 503 -16.17 -6.27 29.76
C ASN A 503 -15.37 -5.24 30.57
N GLY A 504 -15.66 -3.95 30.38
CA GLY A 504 -14.89 -2.84 30.97
C GLY A 504 -13.71 -2.34 30.12
N TYR A 505 -13.48 -2.91 28.93
CA TYR A 505 -12.48 -2.43 27.98
C TYR A 505 -13.00 -1.22 27.20
N GLU A 506 -12.82 -0.02 27.76
CA GLU A 506 -13.35 1.22 27.18
C GLU A 506 -12.47 1.84 26.07
N LYS A 507 -11.20 1.41 25.94
CA LYS A 507 -10.22 2.01 25.03
C LYS A 507 -9.27 0.99 24.42
N GLY A 508 -9.19 0.98 23.09
CA GLY A 508 -8.35 0.11 22.28
C GLY A 508 -9.15 -0.55 21.16
N THR A 509 -8.49 -1.34 20.34
CA THR A 509 -9.08 -2.06 19.20
C THR A 509 -8.97 -3.56 19.42
N ILE A 510 -10.06 -4.28 19.16
CA ILE A 510 -10.15 -5.73 19.36
C ILE A 510 -10.40 -6.40 18.01
N GLY A 511 -9.56 -7.36 17.64
CA GLY A 511 -9.75 -8.21 16.48
C GLY A 511 -10.24 -9.60 16.87
N ILE A 512 -11.37 -10.03 16.35
CA ILE A 512 -11.83 -11.43 16.42
C ILE A 512 -11.57 -12.03 15.05
N ILE A 513 -10.61 -12.95 14.97
CA ILE A 513 -10.06 -13.46 13.71
C ILE A 513 -10.41 -14.95 13.56
N LEU A 514 -11.03 -15.29 12.43
CA LEU A 514 -11.46 -16.65 12.09
C LEU A 514 -10.73 -17.19 10.87
N LYS A 515 -10.55 -18.51 10.79
CA LYS A 515 -9.92 -19.12 9.61
C LYS A 515 -10.79 -19.05 8.36
N ASN A 516 -12.12 -19.19 8.50
CA ASN A 516 -13.07 -19.26 7.39
C ASN A 516 -14.41 -18.60 7.74
N ASP A 517 -15.31 -18.52 6.76
CA ASP A 517 -16.61 -17.87 6.89
C ASP A 517 -17.64 -18.69 7.70
N ALA A 518 -17.36 -19.95 8.02
CA ALA A 518 -18.36 -20.89 8.54
C ALA A 518 -19.03 -20.39 9.82
N HIS A 519 -18.25 -19.77 10.72
CA HIS A 519 -18.75 -19.20 11.97
C HIS A 519 -18.74 -17.67 11.97
N LEU A 520 -18.31 -17.04 10.88
CA LEU A 520 -18.15 -15.58 10.80
C LEU A 520 -19.46 -14.84 11.09
N SER A 521 -20.59 -15.37 10.61
CA SER A 521 -21.91 -14.80 10.83
C SER A 521 -22.32 -14.80 12.31
N GLN A 522 -21.98 -15.85 13.07
CA GLN A 522 -22.31 -15.97 14.49
C GLN A 522 -21.56 -14.91 15.30
N PHE A 523 -20.25 -14.75 15.07
CA PHE A 523 -19.47 -13.72 15.75
C PHE A 523 -19.85 -12.31 15.28
N LYS A 524 -20.14 -12.10 13.99
CA LYS A 524 -20.63 -10.80 13.50
C LYS A 524 -21.96 -10.41 14.14
N ASN A 525 -22.91 -11.33 14.26
CA ASN A 525 -24.21 -11.01 14.89
C ASN A 525 -24.06 -10.56 16.36
N GLU A 526 -23.06 -11.05 17.07
CA GLU A 526 -22.84 -10.73 18.49
C GLU A 526 -22.00 -9.45 18.71
N PHE A 527 -21.03 -9.17 17.84
CA PHE A 527 -20.01 -8.15 18.10
C PHE A 527 -19.96 -6.98 17.09
N ASN A 528 -20.61 -7.10 15.94
CA ASN A 528 -20.44 -6.13 14.84
C ASN A 528 -21.01 -4.73 15.14
N ASP A 529 -21.94 -4.62 16.10
CA ASP A 529 -22.50 -3.33 16.55
C ASP A 529 -21.59 -2.59 17.54
N ILE A 530 -20.48 -3.20 17.97
CA ILE A 530 -19.55 -2.61 18.95
C ILE A 530 -18.42 -1.91 18.20
N LYS A 531 -18.40 -0.58 18.27
CA LYS A 531 -17.52 0.32 17.50
C LYS A 531 -16.02 -0.04 17.48
N ASN A 532 -15.51 -0.69 18.52
CA ASN A 532 -14.08 -1.00 18.69
C ASN A 532 -13.72 -2.47 18.45
N ILE A 533 -14.70 -3.30 18.03
CA ILE A 533 -14.51 -4.73 17.78
C ILE A 533 -14.66 -5.00 16.29
N HIS A 534 -13.70 -5.72 15.73
CA HIS A 534 -13.67 -6.08 14.32
C HIS A 534 -13.66 -7.59 14.21
N VAL A 535 -14.69 -8.15 13.56
CA VAL A 535 -14.78 -9.58 13.28
C VAL A 535 -14.39 -9.81 11.83
N LEU A 536 -13.27 -10.50 11.63
CA LEU A 536 -12.62 -10.66 10.33
C LEU A 536 -12.18 -12.11 10.11
N THR A 537 -12.04 -12.51 8.86
CA THR A 537 -11.26 -13.70 8.53
C THR A 537 -9.76 -13.42 8.64
N MET A 538 -8.93 -14.47 8.75
CA MET A 538 -7.47 -14.32 8.74
C MET A 538 -6.99 -13.57 7.49
N LEU A 539 -7.64 -13.78 6.34
CA LEU A 539 -7.32 -13.12 5.09
C LEU A 539 -7.66 -11.62 5.15
N GLU A 540 -8.87 -11.27 5.62
CA GLU A 540 -9.32 -9.88 5.78
C GLU A 540 -8.50 -9.12 6.84
N SER A 541 -7.87 -9.83 7.78
CA SER A 541 -7.02 -9.21 8.80
C SER A 541 -5.67 -8.71 8.28
N GLN A 542 -5.28 -9.07 7.04
CA GLN A 542 -4.02 -8.64 6.47
C GLN A 542 -3.95 -7.10 6.40
N GLY A 543 -2.87 -6.52 6.93
CA GLY A 543 -2.62 -5.08 6.86
C GLY A 543 -3.27 -4.23 7.96
N VAL A 544 -4.15 -4.79 8.78
CA VAL A 544 -4.66 -4.14 10.02
C VAL A 544 -3.92 -4.64 11.26
N GLU A 545 -4.04 -3.94 12.39
CA GLU A 545 -3.44 -4.32 13.68
C GLU A 545 -4.44 -3.98 14.80
N PHE A 546 -4.42 -4.78 15.88
CA PHE A 546 -5.32 -4.64 17.02
C PHE A 546 -4.54 -4.68 18.33
N ASP A 547 -5.02 -3.97 19.35
CA ASP A 547 -4.44 -4.05 20.69
C ASP A 547 -4.60 -5.48 21.25
N ILE A 548 -5.80 -6.04 21.11
CA ILE A 548 -6.13 -7.40 21.54
C ILE A 548 -6.64 -8.20 20.34
N VAL A 549 -6.16 -9.43 20.19
CA VAL A 549 -6.66 -10.36 19.17
C VAL A 549 -7.15 -11.65 19.80
N PHE A 550 -8.33 -12.08 19.40
CA PHE A 550 -8.88 -13.42 19.64
C PHE A 550 -8.86 -14.19 18.31
N ILE A 551 -8.01 -15.22 18.19
CA ILE A 551 -8.13 -16.21 17.12
C ILE A 551 -9.11 -17.27 17.61
N VAL A 552 -10.21 -17.48 16.90
CA VAL A 552 -11.37 -18.26 17.39
C VAL A 552 -11.77 -19.36 16.42
N GLY A 553 -12.49 -20.36 16.92
CA GLY A 553 -13.01 -21.48 16.13
C GLY A 553 -11.91 -22.41 15.60
N ILE A 554 -10.78 -22.52 16.29
CA ILE A 554 -9.70 -23.44 15.91
C ILE A 554 -10.11 -24.89 16.21
N ASP A 555 -9.98 -25.79 15.24
CA ASP A 555 -10.23 -27.22 15.37
C ASP A 555 -9.24 -28.06 14.56
N GLU A 556 -9.30 -29.39 14.71
CA GLU A 556 -8.43 -30.35 14.01
C GLU A 556 -8.52 -30.27 12.47
N PHE A 557 -9.62 -29.72 11.94
CA PHE A 557 -9.89 -29.63 10.50
C PHE A 557 -9.54 -28.26 9.90
N SER A 558 -9.26 -27.25 10.74
CA SER A 558 -9.08 -25.85 10.34
C SER A 558 -8.01 -25.64 9.28
N PHE A 559 -7.00 -26.51 9.26
CA PHE A 559 -5.90 -26.48 8.30
C PHE A 559 -5.71 -27.81 7.57
N LYS A 560 -6.75 -28.65 7.51
CA LYS A 560 -6.68 -29.90 6.75
C LYS A 560 -6.58 -29.59 5.25
N ILE A 561 -5.69 -30.28 4.55
CA ILE A 561 -5.49 -30.15 3.10
C ILE A 561 -6.00 -31.41 2.42
N ALA A 562 -6.62 -31.25 1.25
CA ALA A 562 -7.04 -32.38 0.42
C ALA A 562 -5.82 -33.21 -0.02
N HIS A 563 -5.80 -34.49 0.35
CA HIS A 563 -4.82 -35.46 -0.13
C HIS A 563 -5.47 -36.35 -1.19
N HIS A 564 -5.45 -35.90 -2.45
CA HIS A 564 -5.97 -36.66 -3.59
C HIS A 564 -4.83 -37.15 -4.49
N ILE A 565 -5.02 -38.31 -5.14
CA ILE A 565 -3.98 -38.95 -5.96
C ILE A 565 -3.53 -38.08 -7.15
N ASP A 566 -4.41 -37.17 -7.58
CA ASP A 566 -4.19 -36.31 -8.74
C ASP A 566 -3.45 -35.01 -8.39
N ILE A 567 -3.24 -34.70 -7.10
CA ILE A 567 -2.53 -33.49 -6.65
C ILE A 567 -1.05 -33.81 -6.45
N LEU A 568 -0.17 -33.07 -7.14
CA LEU A 568 1.27 -33.26 -6.98
C LEU A 568 1.71 -32.87 -5.56
N PRO A 569 2.65 -33.61 -4.94
CA PRO A 569 3.14 -33.33 -3.58
C PRO A 569 3.64 -31.90 -3.38
N GLU A 570 4.25 -31.29 -4.40
CA GLU A 570 4.74 -29.91 -4.37
C GLU A 570 3.64 -28.85 -4.17
N HIS A 571 2.42 -29.11 -4.64
CA HIS A 571 1.28 -28.21 -4.44
C HIS A 571 0.63 -28.39 -3.07
N ILE A 572 0.64 -29.62 -2.55
CA ILE A 572 0.22 -29.90 -1.17
C ILE A 572 1.12 -29.13 -0.19
N GLU A 573 2.45 -29.22 -0.40
CA GLU A 573 3.42 -28.51 0.43
C GLU A 573 3.30 -26.98 0.28
N GLU A 574 3.00 -26.48 -0.92
CA GLU A 574 2.70 -25.06 -1.10
C GLU A 574 1.47 -24.61 -0.31
N ARG A 575 0.38 -25.39 -0.36
CA ARG A 575 -0.85 -25.06 0.36
C ARG A 575 -0.67 -25.11 1.87
N ARG A 576 0.12 -26.08 2.35
CA ARG A 576 0.58 -26.19 3.74
C ARG A 576 1.33 -24.94 4.20
N ARG A 577 2.27 -24.48 3.37
CA ARG A 577 3.01 -23.24 3.66
C ARG A 577 2.09 -22.03 3.68
N MET A 578 1.18 -21.88 2.71
CA MET A 578 0.21 -20.77 2.69
C MET A 578 -0.67 -20.73 3.94
N GLN A 579 -1.07 -21.89 4.47
CA GLN A 579 -1.82 -21.98 5.70
C GLN A 579 -1.00 -21.53 6.92
N LYS A 580 0.29 -21.90 6.98
CA LYS A 580 1.24 -21.38 7.99
C LYS A 580 1.40 -19.87 7.88
N ASP A 581 1.61 -19.35 6.67
CA ASP A 581 1.79 -17.91 6.43
C ASP A 581 0.52 -17.12 6.80
N LEU A 582 -0.68 -17.63 6.46
CA LEU A 582 -1.96 -17.04 6.84
C LEU A 582 -2.15 -16.99 8.36
N LEU A 583 -1.79 -18.07 9.06
CA LEU A 583 -1.82 -18.12 10.52
C LEU A 583 -0.80 -17.16 11.13
N TYR A 584 0.41 -17.07 10.57
CA TYR A 584 1.42 -16.10 10.98
C TYR A 584 0.92 -14.65 10.83
N VAL A 585 0.23 -14.34 9.73
CA VAL A 585 -0.44 -13.04 9.55
C VAL A 585 -1.41 -12.79 10.69
N ALA A 586 -2.31 -13.73 11.00
CA ALA A 586 -3.28 -13.59 12.09
C ALA A 586 -2.62 -13.38 13.47
N LEU A 587 -1.60 -14.20 13.80
CA LEU A 587 -0.87 -14.11 15.07
C LEU A 587 -0.15 -12.77 15.23
N THR A 588 0.39 -12.23 14.15
CA THR A 588 1.12 -10.95 14.18
C THR A 588 0.22 -9.71 14.23
N ARG A 589 -1.10 -9.85 14.13
CA ARG A 589 -2.05 -8.72 14.24
C ARG A 589 -2.15 -8.15 15.65
N ALA A 590 -1.76 -8.93 16.66
CA ALA A 590 -1.89 -8.59 18.08
C ALA A 590 -0.75 -7.72 18.59
N ILE A 591 -1.03 -6.50 19.05
CA ILE A 591 -0.02 -5.60 19.61
C ILE A 591 0.27 -5.99 21.06
N THR A 592 -0.74 -6.02 21.94
CA THR A 592 -0.56 -6.21 23.38
C THR A 592 -0.91 -7.61 23.85
N GLU A 593 -2.09 -8.13 23.48
CA GLU A 593 -2.62 -9.39 24.00
C GLU A 593 -3.14 -10.29 22.89
N LEU A 594 -2.90 -11.60 23.03
CA LEU A 594 -3.31 -12.62 22.07
C LEU A 594 -3.99 -13.77 22.81
N HIS A 595 -5.19 -14.10 22.36
CA HIS A 595 -5.98 -15.22 22.81
C HIS A 595 -6.21 -16.17 21.64
N ILE A 596 -6.10 -17.47 21.91
CA ILE A 596 -6.40 -18.53 20.95
C ILE A 596 -7.46 -19.42 21.59
N LEU A 597 -8.60 -19.49 20.92
CA LEU A 597 -9.78 -20.21 21.35
C LEU A 597 -10.16 -21.24 20.28
N GLY A 598 -10.54 -22.42 20.74
CA GLY A 598 -10.96 -23.50 19.85
C GLY A 598 -11.11 -24.81 20.59
N LYS A 599 -11.35 -25.91 19.87
CA LYS A 599 -11.50 -27.25 20.44
C LYS A 599 -10.18 -27.87 20.87
N GLU A 600 -9.07 -27.40 20.30
CA GLU A 600 -7.73 -27.91 20.56
C GLU A 600 -6.70 -26.78 20.66
N LYS A 601 -5.57 -27.07 21.30
CA LYS A 601 -4.41 -26.17 21.33
C LYS A 601 -3.83 -25.97 19.94
N LEU A 602 -3.37 -24.75 19.66
CA LEU A 602 -2.89 -24.41 18.32
C LEU A 602 -1.68 -25.23 17.91
N LEU A 603 -0.80 -25.58 18.85
CA LEU A 603 0.38 -26.40 18.55
C LEU A 603 0.00 -27.80 18.03
N ASN A 604 -1.07 -28.41 18.54
CA ASN A 604 -1.55 -29.71 18.08
C ASN A 604 -2.09 -29.61 16.64
N VAL A 605 -2.83 -28.55 16.35
CA VAL A 605 -3.38 -28.29 15.03
C VAL A 605 -2.28 -27.90 14.03
N ILE A 606 -1.24 -27.15 14.42
CA ILE A 606 -0.12 -26.82 13.52
C ILE A 606 0.71 -28.07 13.18
N ASN A 607 0.83 -29.04 14.09
CA ASN A 607 1.57 -30.26 13.81
C ASN A 607 0.88 -31.16 12.77
N THR A 608 -0.40 -30.93 12.46
CA THR A 608 -1.09 -31.58 11.33
C THR A 608 -0.91 -30.81 10.01
N ILE A 609 -0.37 -29.57 10.07
CA ILE A 609 0.10 -28.76 8.95
C ILE A 609 1.53 -29.18 8.63
#